data_AF-A0A512B626-F1
#
_entry.id   AF-A0A512B626-F1
#
_cell.length_a   1.000
_cell.length_b   1.000
_cell.length_c   1.000
_cell.angle_alpha   90.00
_cell.angle_beta   90.00
_cell.angle_gamma   90.00
#
_symmetry.space_group_name_H-M   'P 1'
#
loop_
_entity.id
_entity.type
_entity.pdbx_description
1 polymer ?
#
loop_
_entity_poly.entity_id
_entity_poly.type
_entity_poly.pdbx_seq_one_letter_code
_entity_poly.pdbx_strand_id
1 'polypeptide(L)'
;MGIKAFLSKPLAAATHRRNQVWIQQPIETQATIFKQLLTRAANTAFGRDHGFANIKTHANYVQAVPVRDYEGLKSYFDRIKKGEPDIMWPGKPIYLAKTSGTTSGTKYIPITHDSIPNHINGAKEALLNYIHETGKSRFLDGKLIFLSGSPELEEVGGIKTGRLSGIANHHVPGYLRTNQLPSYRTNCIEDWETKLDAIINETLNRKMTLISGIPPWVQMYFDRIMQRTGRPIKDVFPDFSLFVYGGVNFAPYQNKLFQTIGRPVDSIELFPASEGFFAYQNQQHDPGLLLLLNSGIFYEFIPADEYFNPNPTRLTIGQVETGVNYALVVSSNAGLWSYSLGDTVKFTSTRPYKLLVTGRIKHFISAFGEHVIGEEVEKALQQTMTKFPEAEVVEFTVAPLVSAGEGQSHHEWLIAFSRPPQDLPAFEKELDEQLRQQNTYYDDLIAGNILATLKVKILPAHAFQEYMRTIGKLGGQNKVPRLSNDRNIADKLISQNS
;
A
#
# COMPACT_ATOMS: atom_id res chain seq x y z
N MET A 1 25.74 -17.25 16.56
CA MET A 1 24.37 -16.73 16.49
C MET A 1 24.20 -15.78 17.66
N GLY A 2 23.76 -14.55 17.43
CA GLY A 2 23.65 -13.55 18.49
C GLY A 2 22.45 -13.82 19.41
N ILE A 3 22.48 -13.16 20.58
CA ILE A 3 21.46 -13.33 21.63
C ILE A 3 20.05 -12.99 21.09
N LYS A 4 19.94 -11.95 20.26
CA LYS A 4 18.67 -11.54 19.63
C LYS A 4 18.10 -12.64 18.73
N ALA A 5 18.93 -13.23 17.86
CA ALA A 5 18.53 -14.33 16.99
C ALA A 5 18.17 -15.63 17.74
N PHE A 6 18.80 -15.88 18.89
CA PHE A 6 18.49 -17.05 19.72
C PHE A 6 17.16 -16.88 20.46
N LEU A 7 16.97 -15.76 21.16
CA LEU A 7 15.77 -15.49 21.96
C LEU A 7 14.52 -15.22 21.11
N SER A 8 14.68 -14.87 19.84
CA SER A 8 13.53 -14.61 18.96
C SER A 8 12.77 -15.87 18.55
N LYS A 9 13.41 -17.05 18.51
CA LYS A 9 12.76 -18.32 18.15
C LYS A 9 11.65 -18.76 19.14
N PRO A 10 11.88 -18.81 20.47
CA PRO A 10 10.81 -19.14 21.40
C PRO A 10 9.71 -18.07 21.42
N LEU A 11 10.06 -16.78 21.28
CA LEU A 11 9.08 -15.71 21.14
C LEU A 11 8.21 -15.88 19.90
N ALA A 12 8.83 -16.21 18.76
CA ALA A 12 8.14 -16.49 17.50
C ALA A 12 7.16 -17.66 17.65
N ALA A 13 7.58 -18.77 18.28
CA ALA A 13 6.70 -19.91 18.54
C ALA A 13 5.55 -19.59 19.52
N ALA A 14 5.78 -18.71 20.50
CA ALA A 14 4.72 -18.26 21.42
C ALA A 14 3.72 -17.34 20.71
N THR A 15 4.21 -16.38 19.92
CA THR A 15 3.37 -15.48 19.10
C THR A 15 2.54 -16.26 18.09
N HIS A 16 3.13 -17.24 17.39
CA HIS A 16 2.40 -18.10 16.47
C HIS A 16 1.27 -18.85 17.17
N ARG A 17 1.54 -19.49 18.32
CA ARG A 17 0.52 -20.19 19.13
C ARG A 17 -0.61 -19.27 19.57
N ARG A 18 -0.29 -18.05 20.01
CA ARG A 18 -1.30 -17.04 20.37
C ARG A 18 -2.16 -16.66 19.16
N ASN A 19 -1.54 -16.49 18.00
CA ASN A 19 -2.25 -16.07 16.80
C ASN A 19 -3.18 -17.16 16.24
N GLN A 20 -2.90 -18.44 16.50
CA GLN A 20 -3.79 -19.54 16.10
C GLN A 20 -5.22 -19.39 16.63
N VAL A 21 -5.40 -18.78 17.81
CA VAL A 21 -6.74 -18.60 18.41
C VAL A 21 -7.65 -17.79 17.48
N TRP A 22 -7.21 -16.62 17.04
CA TRP A 22 -8.04 -15.77 16.18
C TRP A 22 -8.05 -16.22 14.72
N ILE A 23 -6.97 -16.86 14.26
CA ILE A 23 -6.89 -17.41 12.89
C ILE A 23 -7.92 -18.53 12.70
N GLN A 24 -8.15 -19.35 13.72
CA GLN A 24 -9.10 -20.47 13.68
C GLN A 24 -10.54 -20.07 14.01
N GLN A 25 -10.75 -18.90 14.62
CA GLN A 25 -12.07 -18.34 14.97
C GLN A 25 -12.28 -16.94 14.36
N PRO A 26 -12.19 -16.80 13.03
CA PRO A 26 -12.16 -15.50 12.37
C PRO A 26 -13.46 -14.71 12.53
N ILE A 27 -14.61 -15.39 12.44
CA ILE A 27 -15.94 -14.77 12.50
C ILE A 27 -16.22 -14.28 13.93
N GLU A 28 -15.96 -15.13 14.93
CA GLU A 28 -16.13 -14.81 16.35
C GLU A 28 -15.19 -13.69 16.79
N THR A 29 -13.96 -13.70 16.28
CA THR A 29 -12.99 -12.62 16.53
C THR A 29 -13.53 -11.28 16.02
N GLN A 30 -14.00 -11.22 14.77
CA GLN A 30 -14.55 -9.99 14.20
C GLN A 30 -15.85 -9.54 14.88
N ALA A 31 -16.72 -10.46 15.26
CA ALA A 31 -17.93 -10.14 16.03
C ALA A 31 -17.58 -9.54 17.41
N THR A 32 -16.53 -10.05 18.06
CA THR A 32 -16.02 -9.51 19.32
C THR A 32 -15.47 -8.10 19.16
N ILE A 33 -14.62 -7.87 18.15
CA ILE A 33 -14.08 -6.54 17.84
C ILE A 33 -15.20 -5.55 17.53
N PHE A 34 -16.15 -5.93 16.67
CA PHE A 34 -17.30 -5.10 16.32
C PHE A 34 -18.08 -4.62 17.55
N LYS A 35 -18.42 -5.53 18.47
CA LYS A 35 -19.13 -5.20 19.71
C LYS A 35 -18.31 -4.27 20.62
N GLN A 36 -17.00 -4.52 20.74
CA GLN A 36 -16.10 -3.69 21.55
C GLN A 36 -16.03 -2.26 21.01
N LEU A 37 -15.87 -2.11 19.69
CA LEU A 37 -15.82 -0.82 19.01
C LEU A 37 -17.09 0.00 19.28
N LEU A 38 -18.27 -0.57 18.99
CA LEU A 38 -19.55 0.11 19.19
C LEU A 38 -19.78 0.52 20.65
N THR A 39 -19.48 -0.39 21.59
CA THR A 39 -19.66 -0.14 23.03
C THR A 39 -18.79 1.01 23.49
N ARG A 40 -17.50 1.01 23.09
CA ARG A 40 -16.54 2.02 23.54
C ARG A 40 -16.83 3.39 22.93
N ALA A 41 -17.29 3.45 21.69
CA ALA A 41 -17.55 4.69 20.99
C ALA A 41 -18.97 5.25 21.18
N ALA A 42 -19.85 4.55 21.90
CA ALA A 42 -21.27 4.93 22.04
C ALA A 42 -21.49 6.37 22.54
N ASN A 43 -20.60 6.87 23.40
CA ASN A 43 -20.68 8.21 23.99
C ASN A 43 -19.87 9.27 23.23
N THR A 44 -19.34 8.96 22.05
CA THR A 44 -18.69 9.96 21.19
C THR A 44 -19.75 10.77 20.43
N ALA A 45 -19.37 11.90 19.84
CA ALA A 45 -20.26 12.67 18.98
C ALA A 45 -20.80 11.79 17.84
N PHE A 46 -19.92 11.10 17.11
CA PHE A 46 -20.30 10.17 16.04
C PHE A 46 -21.22 9.04 16.55
N GLY A 47 -20.89 8.45 17.70
CA GLY A 47 -21.68 7.38 18.29
C GLY A 47 -23.10 7.80 18.67
N ARG A 48 -23.29 9.04 19.14
CA ARG A 48 -24.61 9.63 19.40
C ARG A 48 -25.36 9.94 18.11
N ASP A 49 -24.71 10.59 17.15
CA ASP A 49 -25.30 10.97 15.86
C ASP A 49 -25.83 9.74 15.10
N HIS A 50 -25.18 8.59 15.27
CA HIS A 50 -25.50 7.32 14.62
C HIS A 50 -26.16 6.28 15.55
N GLY A 51 -26.52 6.63 16.78
CA GLY A 51 -27.32 5.78 17.67
C GLY A 51 -26.66 4.45 18.08
N PHE A 52 -25.34 4.42 18.31
CA PHE A 52 -24.58 3.19 18.58
C PHE A 52 -25.12 2.32 19.72
N ALA A 53 -25.73 2.93 20.75
CA ALA A 53 -26.34 2.20 21.86
C ALA A 53 -27.44 1.20 21.42
N ASN A 54 -28.10 1.50 20.30
CA ASN A 54 -29.22 0.72 19.75
C ASN A 54 -28.78 -0.32 18.70
N ILE A 55 -27.51 -0.31 18.27
CA ILE A 55 -27.00 -1.22 17.26
C ILE A 55 -26.68 -2.57 17.90
N LYS A 56 -27.41 -3.62 17.52
CA LYS A 56 -27.21 -5.00 18.03
C LYS A 56 -26.70 -5.98 16.98
N THR A 57 -26.96 -5.68 15.71
CA THR A 57 -26.59 -6.54 14.58
C THR A 57 -25.82 -5.75 13.54
N HIS A 58 -25.07 -6.45 12.68
CA HIS A 58 -24.43 -5.85 11.51
C HIS A 58 -25.46 -5.16 10.59
N ALA A 59 -26.64 -5.75 10.40
CA ALA A 59 -27.73 -5.12 9.64
C ALA A 59 -28.17 -3.76 10.23
N ASN A 60 -28.32 -3.65 11.55
CA ASN A 60 -28.62 -2.35 12.18
C ASN A 60 -27.49 -1.34 11.96
N TYR A 61 -26.24 -1.81 11.96
CA TYR A 61 -25.09 -0.96 11.71
C TYR A 61 -25.03 -0.43 10.29
N VAL A 62 -25.31 -1.28 9.30
CA VAL A 62 -25.37 -0.87 7.89
C VAL A 62 -26.44 0.20 7.69
N GLN A 63 -27.60 0.06 8.33
CA GLN A 63 -28.69 1.06 8.28
C GLN A 63 -28.31 2.38 8.97
N ALA A 64 -27.63 2.31 10.10
CA ALA A 64 -27.30 3.49 10.89
C ALA A 64 -26.07 4.25 10.36
N VAL A 65 -25.07 3.56 9.81
CA VAL A 65 -23.75 4.12 9.48
C VAL A 65 -23.41 3.89 8.01
N PRO A 66 -23.68 4.85 7.12
CA PRO A 66 -23.37 4.71 5.69
C PRO A 66 -21.86 4.68 5.45
N VAL A 67 -21.46 4.05 4.35
CA VAL A 67 -20.06 4.01 3.89
C VAL A 67 -19.65 5.40 3.43
N ARG A 68 -18.50 5.89 3.90
CA ARG A 68 -18.00 7.22 3.57
C ARG A 68 -16.50 7.18 3.38
N ASP A 69 -16.01 8.03 2.49
CA ASP A 69 -14.58 8.31 2.38
C ASP A 69 -14.19 9.50 3.27
N TYR A 70 -12.97 10.01 3.09
CA TYR A 70 -12.48 11.14 3.87
C TYR A 70 -13.35 12.40 3.74
N GLU A 71 -13.88 12.69 2.56
CA GLU A 71 -14.71 13.88 2.32
C GLU A 71 -16.07 13.73 3.00
N GLY A 72 -16.66 12.54 2.93
CA GLY A 72 -17.92 12.24 3.61
C GLY A 72 -17.85 12.38 5.14
N LEU A 73 -16.65 12.28 5.74
CA LEU A 73 -16.42 12.41 7.19
C LEU A 73 -15.69 13.72 7.56
N LYS A 74 -15.52 14.64 6.60
CA LYS A 74 -14.72 15.86 6.78
C LYS A 74 -15.17 16.71 7.97
N SER A 75 -16.48 16.79 8.24
CA SER A 75 -17.02 17.54 9.37
C SER A 75 -16.50 17.05 10.73
N TYR A 76 -16.34 15.73 10.89
CA TYR A 76 -15.76 15.15 12.11
C TYR A 76 -14.24 15.31 12.14
N PHE A 77 -13.56 15.09 11.01
CA PHE A 77 -12.10 15.28 10.93
C PHE A 77 -11.69 16.73 11.21
N ASP A 78 -12.45 17.72 10.75
CA ASP A 78 -12.16 19.13 11.03
C ASP A 78 -12.30 19.47 12.52
N ARG A 79 -13.25 18.87 13.23
CA ARG A 79 -13.39 19.00 14.70
C ARG A 79 -12.22 18.35 15.43
N ILE A 80 -11.80 17.16 14.99
CA ILE A 80 -10.62 16.48 15.52
C ILE A 80 -9.36 17.33 15.31
N LYS A 81 -9.18 17.91 14.12
CA LYS A 81 -8.04 18.79 13.79
C LYS A 81 -8.01 20.07 14.62
N LYS A 82 -9.14 20.51 15.16
CA LYS A 82 -9.23 21.63 16.13
C LYS A 82 -8.90 21.19 17.56
N GLY A 83 -8.64 19.91 17.79
CA GLY A 83 -8.30 19.35 19.10
C GLY A 83 -9.51 19.05 19.97
N GLU A 84 -10.73 18.96 19.42
CA GLU A 84 -11.92 18.56 20.17
C GLU A 84 -11.81 17.06 20.58
N PRO A 85 -12.06 16.69 21.85
CA PRO A 85 -12.09 15.30 22.29
C PRO A 85 -13.43 14.62 21.96
N ASP A 86 -13.46 13.29 22.06
CA ASP A 86 -14.68 12.47 22.03
C ASP A 86 -15.52 12.61 20.74
N ILE A 87 -14.87 12.90 19.62
CA ILE A 87 -15.55 13.12 18.33
C ILE A 87 -15.92 11.79 17.68
N MET A 88 -14.93 10.98 17.28
CA MET A 88 -15.15 9.67 16.64
C MET A 88 -14.60 8.49 17.46
N TRP A 89 -13.77 8.77 18.45
CA TRP A 89 -13.28 7.81 19.45
C TRP A 89 -13.14 8.53 20.79
N PRO A 90 -13.25 7.85 21.95
CA PRO A 90 -13.05 8.50 23.25
C PRO A 90 -11.69 9.16 23.40
N GLY A 91 -11.68 10.35 24.00
CA GLY A 91 -10.51 11.18 24.19
C GLY A 91 -10.04 11.90 22.93
N LYS A 92 -8.79 12.37 22.94
CA LYS A 92 -8.13 12.99 21.77
C LYS A 92 -7.21 11.98 21.09
N PRO A 93 -7.11 11.96 19.75
CA PRO A 93 -6.04 11.26 19.07
C PRO A 93 -4.68 11.76 19.54
N ILE A 94 -3.72 10.86 19.65
CA ILE A 94 -2.34 11.19 20.04
C ILE A 94 -1.48 11.56 18.82
N TYR A 95 -1.89 11.13 17.63
CA TYR A 95 -1.32 11.59 16.38
C TYR A 95 -2.37 11.87 15.30
N LEU A 96 -2.00 12.69 14.33
CA LEU A 96 -2.62 12.76 13.01
C LEU A 96 -1.62 12.29 11.95
N ALA A 97 -1.96 11.20 11.25
CA ALA A 97 -1.22 10.74 10.10
C ALA A 97 -1.58 11.56 8.86
N LYS A 98 -0.59 12.27 8.32
CA LYS A 98 -0.68 13.10 7.12
C LYS A 98 -0.55 12.22 5.88
N THR A 99 -1.56 12.21 5.02
CA THR A 99 -1.50 11.52 3.71
C THR A 99 -1.72 12.50 2.56
N SER A 100 -1.06 12.22 1.43
CA SER A 100 -1.27 12.96 0.19
C SER A 100 -2.60 12.53 -0.42
N GLY A 101 -3.65 13.31 -0.19
CA GLY A 101 -4.92 13.15 -0.88
C GLY A 101 -4.80 13.58 -2.33
N THR A 102 -5.50 12.89 -3.22
CA THR A 102 -5.90 13.42 -4.52
C THR A 102 -7.18 14.23 -4.33
N THR A 103 -7.38 15.25 -5.16
CA THR A 103 -8.56 16.14 -5.25
C THR A 103 -8.76 17.23 -4.18
N SER A 104 -8.60 16.99 -2.88
CA SER A 104 -9.02 17.95 -1.81
C SER A 104 -7.90 18.48 -0.90
N GLY A 105 -6.65 18.11 -1.18
CA GLY A 105 -5.49 18.49 -0.38
C GLY A 105 -5.03 17.39 0.58
N THR A 106 -4.44 17.78 1.70
CA THR A 106 -3.84 16.82 2.65
C THR A 106 -4.89 16.23 3.58
N LYS A 107 -4.96 14.90 3.68
CA LYS A 107 -5.82 14.20 4.64
C LYS A 107 -5.10 14.02 5.98
N TYR A 108 -5.86 14.08 7.08
CA TYR A 108 -5.38 13.90 8.44
C TYR A 108 -6.14 12.76 9.10
N ILE A 109 -5.52 11.58 9.13
CA ILE A 109 -6.13 10.37 9.69
C ILE A 109 -5.78 10.27 11.18
N PRO A 110 -6.77 10.20 12.10
CA PRO A 110 -6.50 10.09 13.52
C PRO A 110 -5.83 8.77 13.88
N ILE A 111 -4.89 8.83 14.83
CA ILE A 111 -4.32 7.66 15.52
C ILE A 111 -4.52 7.88 17.02
N THR A 112 -5.24 6.96 17.64
CA THR A 112 -5.59 7.02 19.07
C THR A 112 -4.58 6.21 19.87
N HIS A 113 -4.58 6.39 21.19
CA HIS A 113 -3.79 5.54 22.08
C HIS A 113 -4.14 4.04 21.89
N ASP A 114 -5.44 3.74 21.73
CA ASP A 114 -5.93 2.37 21.57
C ASP A 114 -5.57 1.76 20.21
N SER A 115 -5.33 2.57 19.17
CA SER A 115 -4.97 2.10 17.82
C SER A 115 -3.47 1.90 17.60
N ILE A 116 -2.59 2.41 18.47
CA ILE A 116 -1.12 2.24 18.36
C ILE A 116 -0.68 0.79 18.15
N PRO A 117 -1.15 -0.19 18.95
CA PRO A 117 -0.83 -1.60 18.73
C PRO A 117 -1.16 -2.06 17.31
N ASN A 118 -2.24 -1.55 16.72
CA ASN A 118 -2.74 -1.94 15.41
C ASN A 118 -1.87 -1.40 14.28
N HIS A 119 -1.16 -0.29 14.48
CA HIS A 119 -0.24 0.24 13.47
C HIS A 119 1.18 -0.36 13.56
N ILE A 120 1.62 -0.73 14.77
CA ILE A 120 3.03 -1.09 15.03
C ILE A 120 3.26 -2.59 15.17
N ASN A 121 2.33 -3.34 15.76
CA ASN A 121 2.58 -4.75 16.04
C ASN A 121 2.57 -5.62 14.77
N GLY A 122 1.85 -5.24 13.72
CA GLY A 122 1.76 -6.04 12.50
C GLY A 122 3.11 -6.35 11.86
N ALA A 123 4.00 -5.36 11.73
CA ALA A 123 5.35 -5.56 11.18
C ALA A 123 6.20 -6.46 12.09
N LYS A 124 6.07 -6.32 13.41
CA LYS A 124 6.75 -7.19 14.39
C LYS A 124 6.26 -8.63 14.27
N GLU A 125 4.94 -8.83 14.16
CA GLU A 125 4.35 -10.16 14.03
C GLU A 125 4.73 -10.83 12.71
N ALA A 126 4.82 -10.08 11.61
CA ALA A 126 5.30 -10.59 10.33
C ALA A 126 6.74 -11.16 10.44
N LEU A 127 7.65 -10.43 11.08
CA LEU A 127 9.03 -10.89 11.31
C LEU A 127 9.10 -12.13 12.22
N LEU A 128 8.30 -12.16 13.29
CA LEU A 128 8.22 -13.31 14.19
C LEU A 128 7.63 -14.52 13.49
N ASN A 129 6.61 -14.33 12.65
CA ASN A 129 6.03 -15.40 11.86
C ASN A 129 7.05 -15.97 10.87
N TYR A 130 7.80 -15.13 10.15
CA TYR A 130 8.89 -15.58 9.27
C TYR A 130 9.95 -16.40 10.02
N ILE A 131 10.34 -15.97 11.24
CA ILE A 131 11.28 -16.74 12.07
C ILE A 131 10.69 -18.10 12.45
N HIS A 132 9.39 -18.15 12.76
CA HIS A 132 8.72 -19.40 13.11
C HIS A 132 8.64 -20.36 11.93
N GLU A 133 8.26 -19.86 10.76
CA GLU A 133 8.07 -20.64 9.53
C GLU A 133 9.40 -21.12 8.94
N THR A 134 10.41 -20.26 8.86
CA THR A 134 11.70 -20.60 8.21
C THR A 134 12.78 -21.08 9.17
N GLY A 135 12.65 -20.80 10.47
CA GLY A 135 13.73 -20.95 11.45
C GLY A 135 14.91 -19.97 11.29
N LYS A 136 14.86 -19.07 10.29
CA LYS A 136 15.90 -18.08 9.99
C LYS A 136 15.72 -16.85 10.89
N SER A 137 16.65 -16.66 11.83
CA SER A 137 16.66 -15.49 12.73
C SER A 137 17.95 -14.69 12.71
N ARG A 138 18.96 -15.13 11.94
CA ARG A 138 20.30 -14.51 11.88
C ARG A 138 20.28 -13.07 11.38
N PHE A 139 19.25 -12.67 10.64
CA PHE A 139 19.12 -11.28 10.18
C PHE A 139 19.00 -10.27 11.33
N LEU A 140 18.59 -10.72 12.53
CA LEU A 140 18.52 -9.87 13.74
C LEU A 140 19.89 -9.51 14.33
N ASP A 141 20.96 -10.21 13.92
CA ASP A 141 22.31 -10.01 14.43
C ASP A 141 23.08 -8.91 13.67
N GLY A 142 22.51 -8.36 12.59
CA GLY A 142 23.09 -7.25 11.83
C GLY A 142 22.35 -5.92 12.03
N LYS A 143 22.61 -4.99 11.11
CA LYS A 143 21.91 -3.70 11.00
C LYS A 143 20.73 -3.83 10.03
N LEU A 144 19.67 -3.08 10.32
CA LEU A 144 18.50 -2.98 9.47
C LEU A 144 18.38 -1.57 8.89
N ILE A 145 17.97 -1.48 7.63
CA ILE A 145 17.53 -0.21 7.03
C ILE A 145 16.02 -0.13 7.12
N PHE A 146 15.50 1.04 7.51
CA PHE A 146 14.12 1.43 7.30
C PHE A 146 14.08 2.74 6.51
N LEU A 147 13.82 2.64 5.20
CA LEU A 147 13.66 3.81 4.34
C LEU A 147 12.29 4.46 4.59
N SER A 148 12.24 5.37 5.56
CA SER A 148 11.01 6.06 5.98
C SER A 148 10.96 7.52 5.55
N GLY A 149 9.75 8.08 5.52
CA GLY A 149 9.56 9.54 5.51
C GLY A 149 10.12 10.22 6.76
N SER A 150 10.17 11.55 6.77
CA SER A 150 10.71 12.34 7.90
C SER A 150 10.04 11.95 9.23
N PRO A 151 10.82 11.77 10.32
CA PRO A 151 10.32 11.49 11.65
C PRO A 151 9.86 12.75 12.40
N GLU A 152 10.04 13.93 11.81
CA GLU A 152 9.60 15.20 12.38
C GLU A 152 8.08 15.26 12.45
N LEU A 153 7.60 15.78 13.57
CA LEU A 153 6.19 15.93 13.86
C LEU A 153 5.92 17.41 14.06
N GLU A 154 4.94 17.91 13.32
CA GLU A 154 4.32 19.21 13.53
C GLU A 154 3.23 19.08 14.61
N GLU A 155 2.59 20.19 14.95
CA GLU A 155 1.45 20.19 15.86
C GLU A 155 0.25 20.87 15.19
N VAL A 156 -0.90 20.19 15.18
CA VAL A 156 -2.15 20.70 14.62
C VAL A 156 -3.24 20.52 15.67
N GLY A 157 -3.80 21.63 16.15
CA GLY A 157 -4.86 21.60 17.18
C GLY A 157 -4.45 20.91 18.48
N GLY A 158 -3.18 21.01 18.88
CA GLY A 158 -2.67 20.33 20.07
C GLY A 158 -2.30 18.86 19.86
N ILE A 159 -2.31 18.36 18.61
CA ILE A 159 -2.07 16.95 18.26
C ILE A 159 -0.81 16.84 17.38
N LYS A 160 0.09 15.92 17.75
CA LYS A 160 1.30 15.64 16.99
C LYS A 160 0.96 15.10 15.60
N THR A 161 1.53 15.67 14.55
CA THR A 161 1.11 15.43 13.17
C THR A 161 2.30 15.14 12.28
N GLY A 162 2.22 14.08 11.47
CA GLY A 162 3.32 13.71 10.57
C GLY A 162 2.97 12.52 9.69
N ARG A 163 3.93 12.04 8.89
CA ARG A 163 3.73 10.83 8.08
C ARG A 163 3.71 9.59 8.98
N LEU A 164 2.90 8.58 8.64
CA LEU A 164 2.79 7.35 9.44
C LEU A 164 4.16 6.69 9.69
N SER A 165 5.01 6.60 8.66
CA SER A 165 6.35 6.01 8.81
C SER A 165 7.23 6.77 9.80
N GLY A 166 7.06 8.09 9.88
CA GLY A 166 7.74 8.95 10.84
C GLY A 166 7.21 8.73 12.26
N ILE A 167 5.88 8.68 12.42
CA ILE A 167 5.22 8.36 13.69
C ILE A 167 5.67 7.00 14.23
N ALA A 168 5.71 5.97 13.38
CA ALA A 168 6.12 4.62 13.76
C ALA A 168 7.53 4.57 14.38
N ASN A 169 8.47 5.41 13.91
CA ASN A 169 9.82 5.49 14.47
C ASN A 169 9.84 5.89 15.95
N HIS A 170 8.87 6.68 16.41
CA HIS A 170 8.78 7.08 17.82
C HIS A 170 8.40 5.92 18.75
N HIS A 171 7.80 4.85 18.22
CA HIS A 171 7.37 3.68 18.98
C HIS A 171 8.31 2.47 18.90
N VAL A 172 9.38 2.55 18.10
CA VAL A 172 10.42 1.50 18.09
C VAL A 172 11.10 1.49 19.47
N PRO A 173 11.18 0.35 20.19
CA PRO A 173 11.88 0.29 21.46
C PRO A 173 13.36 0.69 21.34
N GLY A 174 13.90 1.42 22.32
CA GLY A 174 15.27 1.96 22.26
C GLY A 174 16.37 0.90 22.03
N TYR A 175 16.21 -0.29 22.59
CA TYR A 175 17.15 -1.41 22.39
C TYR A 175 17.13 -2.01 20.97
N LEU A 176 16.07 -1.73 20.19
CA LEU A 176 15.97 -2.09 18.76
C LEU A 176 16.47 -0.95 17.86
N ARG A 177 16.32 0.31 18.28
CA ARG A 177 16.82 1.50 17.53
C ARG A 177 18.33 1.48 17.29
N THR A 178 19.11 0.90 18.21
CA THR A 178 20.58 0.82 18.07
C THR A 178 21.04 0.05 16.83
N ASN A 179 20.19 -0.81 16.26
CA ASN A 179 20.48 -1.58 15.05
C ASN A 179 19.83 -0.99 13.78
N GLN A 180 19.06 0.10 13.91
CA GLN A 180 18.34 0.72 12.80
C GLN A 180 19.15 1.86 12.18
N LEU A 181 19.19 1.87 10.87
CA LEU A 181 19.69 2.95 10.01
C LEU A 181 18.56 3.41 9.07
N PRO A 182 18.62 4.64 8.54
CA PRO A 182 19.61 5.67 8.87
C PRO A 182 19.35 6.34 10.23
N SER A 183 20.31 7.12 10.71
CA SER A 183 20.21 7.92 11.92
C SER A 183 19.04 8.91 11.86
N TYR A 184 18.56 9.38 13.02
CA TYR A 184 17.49 10.39 13.09
C TYR A 184 17.85 11.64 12.26
N ARG A 185 19.08 12.14 12.40
CA ARG A 185 19.59 13.29 11.66
C ARG A 185 19.50 13.09 10.15
N THR A 186 19.93 11.94 9.65
CA THR A 186 19.85 11.61 8.22
C THR A 186 18.40 11.43 7.76
N ASN A 187 17.53 10.91 8.63
CA ASN A 187 16.11 10.76 8.33
C ASN A 187 15.35 12.09 8.19
N CYS A 188 15.81 13.16 8.85
CA CYS A 188 15.28 14.52 8.76
C CYS A 188 15.71 15.29 7.50
N ILE A 189 16.61 14.75 6.67
CA ILE A 189 17.00 15.41 5.42
C ILE A 189 15.78 15.41 4.47
N GLU A 190 15.35 16.59 4.02
CA GLU A 190 14.21 16.73 3.11
C GLU A 190 14.56 16.38 1.66
N ASP A 191 15.70 16.87 1.18
CA ASP A 191 16.19 16.58 -0.17
C ASP A 191 16.56 15.10 -0.30
N TRP A 192 15.87 14.40 -1.20
CA TRP A 192 15.98 12.95 -1.32
C TRP A 192 17.35 12.49 -1.78
N GLU A 193 17.98 13.20 -2.72
CA GLU A 193 19.27 12.80 -3.27
C GLU A 193 20.37 12.97 -2.22
N THR A 194 20.39 14.10 -1.51
CA THR A 194 21.27 14.34 -0.36
C THR A 194 21.02 13.32 0.76
N LYS A 195 19.75 13.02 1.05
CA LYS A 195 19.37 11.99 2.03
C LYS A 195 19.92 10.64 1.61
N LEU A 196 19.74 10.25 0.35
CA LEU A 196 20.19 8.96 -0.17
C LEU A 196 21.69 8.80 -0.03
N ASP A 197 22.46 9.82 -0.39
CA ASP A 197 23.93 9.79 -0.24
C ASP A 197 24.36 9.71 1.23
N ALA A 198 23.66 10.40 2.14
CA ALA A 198 23.89 10.29 3.58
C ALA A 198 23.56 8.88 4.12
N ILE A 199 22.46 8.27 3.68
CA ILE A 199 22.09 6.89 4.01
C ILE A 199 23.19 5.93 3.55
N ILE A 200 23.68 6.09 2.32
CA ILE A 200 24.75 5.26 1.76
C ILE A 200 26.03 5.41 2.58
N ASN A 201 26.42 6.62 2.95
CA ASN A 201 27.58 6.87 3.81
C ASN A 201 27.47 6.16 5.18
N GLU A 202 26.27 6.12 5.78
CA GLU A 202 26.06 5.43 7.05
C GLU A 202 26.05 3.89 6.95
N THR A 203 25.77 3.35 5.76
CA THR A 203 25.44 1.93 5.57
C THR A 203 26.54 1.13 4.85
N LEU A 204 27.32 1.73 3.95
CA LEU A 204 28.31 1.02 3.11
C LEU A 204 29.27 0.11 3.88
N ASN A 205 29.72 0.55 5.06
CA ASN A 205 30.70 -0.17 5.88
C ASN A 205 30.05 -0.93 7.05
N ARG A 206 28.75 -1.23 6.96
CA ARG A 206 27.98 -1.89 8.03
C ARG A 206 27.51 -3.26 7.57
N LYS A 207 27.39 -4.17 8.54
CA LYS A 207 26.80 -5.50 8.34
C LYS A 207 25.29 -5.38 8.15
N MET A 208 24.86 -5.09 6.94
CA MET A 208 23.44 -4.97 6.58
C MET A 208 22.82 -6.35 6.42
N THR A 209 21.71 -6.62 7.11
CA THR A 209 21.05 -7.93 7.12
C THR A 209 19.58 -7.88 6.74
N LEU A 210 18.88 -6.79 7.08
CA LEU A 210 17.48 -6.55 6.74
C LEU A 210 17.33 -5.18 6.08
N ILE A 211 16.58 -5.11 4.99
CA ILE A 211 16.22 -3.83 4.37
C ILE A 211 14.70 -3.76 4.31
N SER A 212 14.14 -2.63 4.75
CA SER A 212 12.72 -2.36 4.69
C SER A 212 12.43 -1.04 4.02
N GLY A 213 11.46 -1.05 3.10
CA GLY A 213 11.08 0.11 2.32
C GLY A 213 10.20 -0.24 1.13
N ILE A 214 9.75 0.80 0.42
CA ILE A 214 9.02 0.65 -0.83
C ILE A 214 10.01 0.20 -1.93
N PRO A 215 9.72 -0.84 -2.74
CA PRO A 215 10.66 -1.41 -3.71
C PRO A 215 11.38 -0.39 -4.62
N PRO A 216 10.69 0.58 -5.28
CA PRO A 216 11.35 1.66 -6.01
C PRO A 216 12.47 2.40 -5.26
N TRP A 217 12.28 2.70 -3.97
CA TRP A 217 13.27 3.45 -3.19
C TRP A 217 14.47 2.60 -2.83
N VAL A 218 14.23 1.33 -2.56
CA VAL A 218 15.28 0.36 -2.28
C VAL A 218 16.09 0.10 -3.55
N GLN A 219 15.43 0.06 -4.72
CA GLN A 219 16.07 0.00 -6.02
C GLN A 219 17.00 1.20 -6.24
N MET A 220 16.51 2.44 -6.02
CA MET A 220 17.34 3.65 -6.13
C MET A 220 18.56 3.62 -5.21
N TYR A 221 18.37 3.16 -3.96
CA TYR A 221 19.45 2.99 -2.99
C TYR A 221 20.51 2.00 -3.48
N PHE A 222 20.09 0.87 -4.05
CA PHE A 222 21.01 -0.11 -4.61
C PHE A 222 21.72 0.40 -5.86
N ASP A 223 21.00 1.02 -6.79
CA ASP A 223 21.59 1.58 -8.02
C ASP A 223 22.68 2.60 -7.69
N ARG A 224 22.42 3.49 -6.71
CA ARG A 224 23.39 4.49 -6.26
C ARG A 224 24.62 3.85 -5.57
N ILE A 225 24.45 2.76 -4.83
CA ILE A 225 25.58 1.98 -4.29
C ILE A 225 26.41 1.35 -5.40
N MET A 226 25.76 0.73 -6.39
CA MET A 226 26.45 0.10 -7.51
C MET A 226 27.23 1.13 -8.34
N GLN A 227 26.65 2.32 -8.59
CA GLN A 227 27.33 3.42 -9.25
C GLN A 227 28.59 3.87 -8.49
N ARG A 228 28.53 3.91 -7.15
CA ARG A 228 29.64 4.37 -6.32
C ARG A 228 30.73 3.32 -6.10
N THR A 229 30.36 2.05 -6.07
CA THR A 229 31.27 0.95 -5.69
C THR A 229 31.72 0.10 -6.87
N GLY A 230 31.00 0.13 -8.00
CA GLY A 230 31.20 -0.77 -9.14
C GLY A 230 30.91 -2.25 -8.84
N ARG A 231 30.32 -2.57 -7.69
CA ARG A 231 30.10 -3.95 -7.22
C ARG A 231 28.61 -4.24 -7.06
N PRO A 232 28.15 -5.49 -7.31
CA PRO A 232 26.77 -5.88 -7.05
C PRO A 232 26.48 -5.91 -5.54
N ILE A 233 25.21 -5.76 -5.15
CA ILE A 233 24.85 -5.58 -3.74
C ILE A 233 25.18 -6.81 -2.88
N LYS A 234 25.08 -8.02 -3.40
CA LYS A 234 25.52 -9.24 -2.67
C LYS A 234 26.97 -9.19 -2.22
N ASP A 235 27.81 -8.42 -2.90
CA ASP A 235 29.24 -8.31 -2.59
C ASP A 235 29.52 -7.14 -1.64
N VAL A 236 28.68 -6.10 -1.69
CA VAL A 236 28.71 -4.96 -0.76
C VAL A 236 28.09 -5.35 0.59
N PHE A 237 26.95 -6.05 0.58
CA PHE A 237 26.19 -6.51 1.74
C PHE A 237 26.00 -8.04 1.72
N PRO A 238 27.06 -8.82 2.02
CA PRO A 238 27.01 -10.28 1.94
C PRO A 238 25.97 -10.93 2.86
N ASP A 239 25.70 -10.33 4.03
CA ASP A 239 24.75 -10.84 5.02
C ASP A 239 23.29 -10.41 4.79
N PHE A 240 22.99 -9.61 3.76
CA PHE A 240 21.64 -9.17 3.45
C PHE A 240 20.76 -10.37 3.10
N SER A 241 19.74 -10.65 3.91
CA SER A 241 19.02 -11.93 3.82
C SER A 241 17.51 -11.82 3.92
N LEU A 242 16.97 -10.63 4.23
CA LEU A 242 15.53 -10.42 4.32
C LEU A 242 15.12 -9.03 3.82
N PHE A 243 14.22 -8.99 2.85
CA PHE A 243 13.61 -7.76 2.32
C PHE A 243 12.15 -7.63 2.79
N VAL A 244 11.83 -6.56 3.52
CA VAL A 244 10.45 -6.31 4.00
C VAL A 244 9.85 -5.12 3.27
N TYR A 245 8.79 -5.33 2.52
CA TYR A 245 8.21 -4.32 1.64
C TYR A 245 6.71 -4.19 1.82
N GLY A 246 6.16 -3.12 1.26
CA GLY A 246 4.72 -2.90 1.23
C GLY A 246 4.34 -1.65 0.45
N GLY A 247 3.05 -1.49 0.24
CA GLY A 247 2.47 -0.33 -0.39
C GLY A 247 2.45 -0.35 -1.93
N VAL A 248 3.21 -1.19 -2.62
CA VAL A 248 3.08 -1.36 -4.08
C VAL A 248 3.13 -2.82 -4.43
N ASN A 249 2.54 -3.17 -5.56
CA ASN A 249 2.72 -4.49 -6.15
C ASN A 249 4.22 -4.73 -6.39
N PHE A 250 4.76 -5.82 -5.84
CA PHE A 250 6.18 -6.13 -5.92
C PHE A 250 6.56 -6.83 -7.23
N ALA A 251 5.62 -7.53 -7.87
CA ALA A 251 5.88 -8.33 -9.06
C ALA A 251 6.61 -7.57 -10.19
N PRO A 252 6.27 -6.30 -10.53
CA PRO A 252 6.98 -5.55 -11.57
C PRO A 252 8.44 -5.25 -11.21
N TYR A 253 8.75 -5.08 -9.91
CA TYR A 253 10.08 -4.68 -9.45
C TYR A 253 10.97 -5.88 -9.09
N GLN A 254 10.38 -7.05 -8.85
CA GLN A 254 11.07 -8.22 -8.30
C GLN A 254 12.29 -8.65 -9.14
N ASN A 255 12.13 -8.75 -10.46
CA ASN A 255 13.21 -9.19 -11.35
C ASN A 255 14.39 -8.22 -11.31
N LYS A 256 14.12 -6.91 -11.44
CA LYS A 256 15.16 -5.87 -11.41
C LYS A 256 15.86 -5.84 -10.05
N LEU A 257 15.08 -5.93 -8.97
CA LEU A 257 15.60 -5.88 -7.61
C LEU A 257 16.53 -7.08 -7.32
N PHE A 258 16.15 -8.29 -7.71
CA PHE A 258 17.01 -9.48 -7.55
C PHE A 258 18.24 -9.48 -8.47
N GLN A 259 18.13 -8.94 -9.68
CA GLN A 259 19.29 -8.73 -10.56
C GLN A 259 20.30 -7.75 -9.95
N THR A 260 19.82 -6.60 -9.47
CA THR A 260 20.64 -5.60 -8.78
C THR A 260 21.25 -6.17 -7.50
N ILE A 261 20.50 -7.01 -6.76
CA ILE A 261 21.04 -7.72 -5.60
C ILE A 261 22.13 -8.72 -6.02
N GLY A 262 21.96 -9.37 -7.17
CA GLY A 262 22.85 -10.41 -7.68
C GLY A 262 22.60 -11.79 -7.08
N ARG A 263 21.49 -11.96 -6.33
CA ARG A 263 20.94 -13.24 -5.84
C ARG A 263 19.50 -13.07 -5.35
N PRO A 264 18.70 -14.15 -5.31
CA PRO A 264 17.43 -14.16 -4.60
C PRO A 264 17.62 -13.87 -3.10
N VAL A 265 16.65 -13.17 -2.52
CA VAL A 265 16.57 -12.86 -1.08
C VAL A 265 15.14 -13.11 -0.63
N ASP A 266 14.97 -13.72 0.54
CA ASP A 266 13.65 -13.90 1.16
C ASP A 266 12.98 -12.55 1.31
N SER A 267 11.66 -12.53 1.15
CA SER A 267 10.89 -11.29 1.25
C SER A 267 9.60 -11.48 2.03
N ILE A 268 9.12 -10.39 2.62
CA ILE A 268 7.85 -10.35 3.35
C ILE A 268 7.09 -9.12 2.89
N GLU A 269 5.93 -9.35 2.31
CA GLU A 269 4.99 -8.30 1.97
C GLU A 269 4.13 -7.88 3.16
N LEU A 270 3.94 -6.58 3.33
CA LEU A 270 3.09 -5.96 4.34
C LEU A 270 2.01 -5.12 3.68
N PHE A 271 0.81 -5.10 4.26
CA PHE A 271 -0.29 -4.20 3.88
C PHE A 271 -0.65 -3.19 4.99
N PRO A 272 0.19 -2.16 5.20
CA PRO A 272 -0.11 -1.04 6.09
C PRO A 272 -0.75 0.15 5.34
N ALA A 273 -1.56 0.92 6.05
CA ALA A 273 -2.04 2.23 5.67
C ALA A 273 -2.11 3.18 6.88
N SER A 274 -2.39 4.46 6.65
CA SER A 274 -2.57 5.44 7.72
C SER A 274 -3.75 5.12 8.63
N GLU A 275 -4.70 4.36 8.13
CA GLU A 275 -5.92 3.90 8.77
C GLU A 275 -5.71 2.63 9.63
N GLY A 276 -4.61 1.88 9.41
CA GLY A 276 -4.34 0.63 10.13
C GLY A 276 -3.28 -0.26 9.48
N PHE A 277 -2.82 -1.28 10.20
CA PHE A 277 -2.06 -2.39 9.61
C PHE A 277 -3.01 -3.57 9.37
N PHE A 278 -3.21 -3.96 8.11
CA PHE A 278 -4.26 -4.90 7.75
C PHE A 278 -3.76 -6.33 7.62
N ALA A 279 -2.69 -6.56 6.86
CA ALA A 279 -2.25 -7.92 6.54
C ALA A 279 -0.73 -8.03 6.36
N TYR A 280 -0.20 -9.24 6.45
CA TYR A 280 1.19 -9.55 6.10
C TYR A 280 1.33 -10.95 5.47
N GLN A 281 2.34 -11.13 4.63
CA GLN A 281 2.69 -12.42 4.06
C GLN A 281 3.19 -13.37 5.15
N ASN A 282 2.48 -14.48 5.34
CA ASN A 282 2.77 -15.41 6.43
C ASN A 282 3.47 -16.71 6.00
N GLN A 283 3.69 -16.92 4.69
CA GLN A 283 4.40 -18.07 4.13
C GLN A 283 5.22 -17.60 2.92
N GLN A 284 6.47 -18.06 2.77
CA GLN A 284 7.38 -17.55 1.74
C GLN A 284 6.97 -17.90 0.30
N HIS A 285 6.24 -19.00 0.11
CA HIS A 285 5.82 -19.49 -1.20
C HIS A 285 4.34 -19.24 -1.50
N ASP A 286 3.66 -18.45 -0.65
CA ASP A 286 2.27 -18.04 -0.86
C ASP A 286 2.23 -16.50 -1.02
N PRO A 287 1.72 -15.97 -2.15
CA PRO A 287 1.56 -14.53 -2.32
C PRO A 287 0.44 -13.95 -1.43
N GLY A 288 -0.45 -14.79 -0.88
CA GLY A 288 -1.55 -14.36 -0.02
C GLY A 288 -1.09 -13.75 1.31
N LEU A 289 -1.63 -12.58 1.62
CA LEU A 289 -1.41 -11.86 2.87
C LEU A 289 -2.44 -12.29 3.92
N LEU A 290 -1.99 -12.77 5.07
CA LEU A 290 -2.84 -13.11 6.20
C LEU A 290 -3.47 -11.84 6.77
N LEU A 291 -4.81 -11.74 6.69
CA LEU A 291 -5.56 -10.60 7.23
C LEU A 291 -5.63 -10.67 8.75
N LEU A 292 -5.23 -9.59 9.43
CA LEU A 292 -5.27 -9.48 10.89
C LEU A 292 -6.68 -9.14 11.36
N LEU A 293 -7.35 -10.10 12.01
CA LEU A 293 -8.74 -9.96 12.46
C LEU A 293 -8.89 -9.54 13.92
N ASN A 294 -7.79 -9.49 14.68
CA ASN A 294 -7.76 -9.22 16.12
C ASN A 294 -7.14 -7.86 16.49
N SER A 295 -6.86 -7.01 15.51
CA SER A 295 -6.13 -5.75 15.65
C SER A 295 -7.06 -4.54 15.75
N GLY A 296 -8.14 -4.61 16.53
CA GLY A 296 -9.03 -3.47 16.79
C GLY A 296 -9.67 -2.82 15.56
N ILE A 297 -9.74 -3.56 14.45
CA ILE A 297 -10.35 -3.16 13.18
C ILE A 297 -11.42 -4.20 12.84
N PHE A 298 -12.63 -3.72 12.59
CA PHE A 298 -13.73 -4.47 12.00
C PHE A 298 -13.75 -4.21 10.50
N TYR A 299 -13.80 -5.28 9.71
CA TYR A 299 -13.76 -5.24 8.26
C TYR A 299 -15.11 -5.51 7.64
N GLU A 300 -15.41 -4.73 6.62
CA GLU A 300 -16.50 -4.98 5.69
C GLU A 300 -15.97 -4.94 4.26
N PHE A 301 -16.64 -5.69 3.39
CA PHE A 301 -16.24 -5.90 2.02
C PHE A 301 -17.43 -5.60 1.11
N ILE A 302 -17.21 -4.75 0.13
CA ILE A 302 -18.22 -4.43 -0.89
C ILE A 302 -17.75 -5.02 -2.21
N PRO A 303 -18.51 -5.89 -2.89
CA PRO A 303 -18.16 -6.34 -4.24
C PRO A 303 -17.80 -5.13 -5.13
N ALA A 304 -16.68 -5.21 -5.83
CA ALA A 304 -16.12 -4.03 -6.52
C ALA A 304 -17.06 -3.46 -7.58
N ASP A 305 -17.83 -4.32 -8.24
CA ASP A 305 -18.88 -4.02 -9.21
C ASP A 305 -20.11 -3.34 -8.58
N GLU A 306 -20.38 -3.59 -7.29
CA GLU A 306 -21.48 -2.94 -6.57
C GLU A 306 -21.10 -1.61 -5.93
N TYR A 307 -19.82 -1.26 -5.82
CA TYR A 307 -19.34 -0.17 -4.96
C TYR A 307 -20.01 1.19 -5.22
N PHE A 308 -20.35 1.51 -6.47
CA PHE A 308 -20.98 2.77 -6.86
C PHE A 308 -22.51 2.74 -6.79
N ASN A 309 -23.11 1.60 -6.44
CA ASN A 309 -24.55 1.52 -6.25
C ASN A 309 -24.99 2.39 -5.07
N PRO A 310 -26.21 2.95 -5.09
CA PRO A 310 -26.72 3.75 -3.97
C PRO A 310 -26.77 2.98 -2.64
N ASN A 311 -27.00 1.67 -2.70
CA ASN A 311 -27.08 0.77 -1.55
C ASN A 311 -26.26 -0.49 -1.85
N PRO A 312 -24.92 -0.42 -1.79
CA PRO A 312 -24.07 -1.56 -2.13
C PRO A 312 -24.17 -2.64 -1.05
N THR A 313 -24.03 -3.91 -1.45
CA THR A 313 -23.94 -5.01 -0.49
C THR A 313 -22.69 -4.86 0.37
N ARG A 314 -22.84 -4.98 1.68
CA ARG A 314 -21.74 -4.96 2.66
C ARG A 314 -21.63 -6.32 3.32
N LEU A 315 -20.53 -7.00 3.07
CA LEU A 315 -20.24 -8.34 3.54
C LEU A 315 -19.30 -8.28 4.73
N THR A 316 -19.55 -9.10 5.75
CA THR A 316 -18.61 -9.37 6.83
C THR A 316 -17.58 -10.41 6.40
N ILE A 317 -16.52 -10.62 7.20
CA ILE A 317 -15.49 -11.63 6.89
C ILE A 317 -16.06 -13.04 6.64
N GLY A 318 -17.19 -13.40 7.27
CA GLY A 318 -17.82 -14.72 7.10
C GLY A 318 -18.57 -14.91 5.78
N GLN A 319 -18.70 -13.86 4.97
CA GLN A 319 -19.54 -13.83 3.77
C GLN A 319 -18.76 -13.57 2.47
N VAL A 320 -17.43 -13.41 2.55
CA VAL A 320 -16.58 -13.22 1.37
C VAL A 320 -16.24 -14.54 0.69
N GLU A 321 -16.00 -14.46 -0.61
CA GLU A 321 -15.64 -15.59 -1.46
C GLU A 321 -14.25 -15.38 -2.08
N THR A 322 -13.59 -16.48 -2.41
CA THR A 322 -12.30 -16.43 -3.11
C THR A 322 -12.47 -16.00 -4.56
N GLY A 323 -11.50 -15.27 -5.11
CA GLY A 323 -11.52 -14.84 -6.51
C GLY A 323 -12.39 -13.61 -6.81
N VAL A 324 -13.25 -13.20 -5.89
CA VAL A 324 -14.05 -11.97 -6.00
C VAL A 324 -13.23 -10.76 -5.54
N ASN A 325 -13.33 -9.66 -6.29
CA ASN A 325 -12.73 -8.39 -5.94
C ASN A 325 -13.67 -7.59 -5.03
N TYR A 326 -13.13 -7.08 -3.92
CA TYR A 326 -13.88 -6.31 -2.92
C TYR A 326 -13.20 -4.97 -2.65
N ALA A 327 -13.98 -3.89 -2.52
CA ALA A 327 -13.53 -2.67 -1.87
C ALA A 327 -13.47 -2.89 -0.35
N LEU A 328 -12.36 -2.48 0.27
CA LEU A 328 -12.13 -2.64 1.70
C LEU A 328 -12.72 -1.45 2.49
N VAL A 329 -13.63 -1.75 3.41
CA VAL A 329 -14.25 -0.78 4.32
C VAL A 329 -13.89 -1.14 5.76
N VAL A 330 -13.50 -0.14 6.56
CA VAL A 330 -13.02 -0.37 7.92
C VAL A 330 -13.73 0.47 8.96
N SER A 331 -13.96 -0.14 10.12
CA SER A 331 -14.31 0.53 11.36
C SER A 331 -13.27 0.19 12.40
N SER A 332 -12.67 1.17 13.07
CA SER A 332 -11.50 0.91 13.92
C SER A 332 -11.48 1.75 15.18
N ASN A 333 -10.71 1.28 16.15
CA ASN A 333 -10.42 2.01 17.38
C ASN A 333 -9.54 3.27 17.17
N ALA A 334 -9.18 3.59 15.92
CA ALA A 334 -8.63 4.89 15.55
C ALA A 334 -9.73 5.97 15.38
N GLY A 335 -11.00 5.58 15.49
CA GLY A 335 -12.15 6.47 15.26
C GLY A 335 -12.58 6.54 13.80
N LEU A 336 -12.32 5.50 13.01
CA LEU A 336 -12.85 5.37 11.66
C LEU A 336 -14.11 4.50 11.70
N TRP A 337 -15.15 4.85 10.94
CA TRP A 337 -16.44 4.16 10.95
C TRP A 337 -16.99 4.04 9.53
N SER A 338 -17.25 2.80 9.09
CA SER A 338 -17.63 2.48 7.70
C SER A 338 -16.75 3.23 6.68
N TYR A 339 -15.45 3.35 7.00
CA TYR A 339 -14.52 4.17 6.23
C TYR A 339 -14.06 3.42 4.98
N SER A 340 -14.36 3.95 3.82
CA SER A 340 -13.84 3.44 2.55
C SER A 340 -12.36 3.84 2.40
N LEU A 341 -11.48 2.86 2.52
CA LEU A 341 -10.04 3.01 2.27
C LEU A 341 -9.75 3.38 0.82
N GLY A 342 -10.63 2.93 -0.06
CA GLY A 342 -10.47 3.02 -1.49
C GLY A 342 -9.50 1.99 -2.08
N ASP A 343 -8.96 1.07 -1.30
CA ASP A 343 -8.19 -0.10 -1.76
C ASP A 343 -9.13 -1.26 -2.12
N THR A 344 -8.77 -2.03 -3.15
CA THR A 344 -9.45 -3.29 -3.50
C THR A 344 -8.61 -4.49 -3.11
N VAL A 345 -9.28 -5.56 -2.70
CA VAL A 345 -8.65 -6.82 -2.28
C VAL A 345 -9.38 -8.01 -2.87
N LYS A 346 -8.66 -9.12 -3.06
CA LYS A 346 -9.21 -10.39 -3.54
C LYS A 346 -8.74 -11.53 -2.65
N PHE A 347 -9.65 -12.33 -2.14
CA PHE A 347 -9.30 -13.44 -1.27
C PHE A 347 -8.73 -14.61 -2.07
N THR A 348 -7.58 -15.12 -1.62
CA THR A 348 -6.97 -16.36 -2.13
C THR A 348 -7.32 -17.56 -1.27
N SER A 349 -7.68 -17.33 -0.01
CA SER A 349 -8.17 -18.34 0.91
C SER A 349 -9.10 -17.72 1.95
N THR A 350 -10.09 -18.47 2.41
CA THR A 350 -10.94 -18.13 3.55
C THR A 350 -10.56 -18.93 4.81
N ARG A 351 -9.61 -19.88 4.70
CA ARG A 351 -9.14 -20.72 5.82
C ARG A 351 -7.63 -21.02 5.69
N PRO A 352 -6.76 -20.22 6.32
CA PRO A 352 -7.06 -18.94 6.97
C PRO A 352 -7.42 -17.86 5.94
N TYR A 353 -8.01 -16.76 6.39
CA TYR A 353 -8.34 -15.63 5.50
C TYR A 353 -7.07 -14.95 4.98
N LYS A 354 -6.80 -15.12 3.69
CA LYS A 354 -5.68 -14.53 2.97
C LYS A 354 -6.16 -13.76 1.76
N LEU A 355 -5.53 -12.62 1.51
CA LEU A 355 -5.91 -11.73 0.42
C LEU A 355 -4.70 -11.23 -0.37
N LEU A 356 -4.97 -10.77 -1.58
CA LEU A 356 -4.08 -9.95 -2.39
C LEU A 356 -4.65 -8.54 -2.44
N VAL A 357 -3.80 -7.53 -2.51
CA VAL A 357 -4.20 -6.16 -2.81
C VAL A 357 -4.26 -6.00 -4.33
N THR A 358 -5.45 -5.75 -4.87
CA THR A 358 -5.70 -5.71 -6.33
C THR A 358 -5.76 -4.30 -6.90
N GLY A 359 -5.62 -3.27 -6.06
CA GLY A 359 -5.51 -1.89 -6.52
C GLY A 359 -6.38 -0.93 -5.71
N ARG A 360 -7.02 0.00 -6.41
CA ARG A 360 -7.81 1.09 -5.81
C ARG A 360 -9.16 1.20 -6.49
N ILE A 361 -10.24 1.27 -5.71
CA ILE A 361 -11.62 1.35 -6.20
C ILE A 361 -11.92 2.64 -6.98
N LYS A 362 -11.09 3.69 -6.79
CA LYS A 362 -11.19 4.96 -7.52
C LYS A 362 -10.12 5.14 -8.62
N HIS A 363 -9.14 4.24 -8.70
CA HIS A 363 -8.16 4.26 -9.79
C HIS A 363 -8.53 3.16 -10.79
N PHE A 364 -9.59 3.48 -11.51
CA PHE A 364 -10.04 2.74 -12.68
C PHE A 364 -10.15 3.75 -13.82
N ILE A 365 -10.02 3.31 -15.06
CA ILE A 365 -10.45 4.10 -16.21
C ILE A 365 -11.88 3.67 -16.53
N SER A 366 -12.80 4.61 -16.48
CA SER A 366 -14.18 4.42 -16.95
C SER A 366 -14.65 5.65 -17.72
N ALA A 367 -13.72 6.32 -18.40
CA ALA A 367 -14.09 7.44 -19.27
C ALA A 367 -15.05 7.00 -20.38
N PHE A 368 -15.11 5.69 -20.67
CA PHE A 368 -15.93 5.10 -21.73
C PHE A 368 -16.86 3.98 -21.22
N GLY A 369 -16.89 3.70 -19.92
CA GLY A 369 -17.75 2.68 -19.28
C GLY A 369 -17.09 1.31 -19.05
N GLU A 370 -15.77 1.20 -19.25
CA GLU A 370 -14.98 -0.04 -19.22
C GLU A 370 -14.54 -0.50 -17.82
N HIS A 371 -14.53 0.42 -16.84
CA HIS A 371 -14.12 0.14 -15.46
C HIS A 371 -12.76 -0.57 -15.30
N VAL A 372 -11.81 -0.30 -16.20
CA VAL A 372 -10.49 -0.94 -16.20
C VAL A 372 -9.72 -0.60 -14.94
N ILE A 373 -9.33 -1.59 -14.15
CA ILE A 373 -8.63 -1.39 -12.87
C ILE A 373 -7.12 -1.57 -13.00
N GLY A 374 -6.38 -1.13 -11.98
CA GLY A 374 -4.91 -1.21 -11.98
C GLY A 374 -4.35 -2.61 -12.09
N GLU A 375 -4.96 -3.61 -11.45
CA GLU A 375 -4.53 -5.02 -11.58
C GLU A 375 -4.60 -5.49 -13.05
N GLU A 376 -5.66 -5.14 -13.77
CA GLU A 376 -5.87 -5.57 -15.16
C GLU A 376 -4.82 -4.96 -16.09
N VAL A 377 -4.53 -3.67 -15.91
CA VAL A 377 -3.50 -2.95 -16.66
C VAL A 377 -2.09 -3.44 -16.33
N GLU A 378 -1.78 -3.67 -15.05
CA GLU A 378 -0.49 -4.24 -14.64
C GLU A 378 -0.30 -5.66 -15.20
N LYS A 379 -1.34 -6.49 -15.14
CA LYS A 379 -1.32 -7.86 -15.65
C LYS A 379 -1.22 -7.91 -17.16
N ALA A 380 -1.97 -7.05 -17.87
CA ALA A 380 -1.89 -6.94 -19.33
C ALA A 380 -0.48 -6.56 -19.78
N LEU A 381 0.14 -5.57 -19.12
CA LEU A 381 1.51 -5.18 -19.40
C LEU A 381 2.51 -6.29 -19.08
N GLN A 382 2.35 -6.96 -17.94
CA GLN A 382 3.21 -8.08 -17.55
C GLN A 382 3.14 -9.22 -18.58
N GLN A 383 1.95 -9.61 -19.02
CA GLN A 383 1.76 -10.66 -20.02
C GLN A 383 2.35 -10.25 -21.36
N THR A 384 2.18 -8.99 -21.76
CA THR A 384 2.80 -8.43 -22.98
C THR A 384 4.32 -8.54 -22.90
N MET A 385 4.92 -8.14 -21.78
CA MET A 385 6.38 -8.23 -21.58
C MET A 385 6.92 -9.66 -21.65
N THR A 386 6.11 -10.70 -21.41
CA THR A 386 6.56 -12.09 -21.59
C THR A 386 6.83 -12.44 -23.06
N LYS A 387 6.15 -11.78 -24.00
CA LYS A 387 6.33 -11.95 -25.45
C LYS A 387 7.36 -10.99 -26.05
N PHE A 388 7.67 -9.91 -25.34
CA PHE A 388 8.69 -8.92 -25.71
C PHE A 388 9.77 -8.86 -24.62
N PRO A 389 10.58 -9.93 -24.44
CA PRO A 389 11.56 -10.03 -23.36
C PRO A 389 12.70 -9.02 -23.46
N GLU A 390 12.86 -8.36 -24.63
CA GLU A 390 13.78 -7.26 -24.83
C GLU A 390 13.28 -5.92 -24.29
N ALA A 391 11.97 -5.77 -24.06
CA ALA A 391 11.40 -4.55 -23.50
C ALA A 391 11.56 -4.53 -21.98
N GLU A 392 12.09 -3.44 -21.43
CA GLU A 392 12.25 -3.22 -20.00
C GLU A 392 11.48 -1.96 -19.59
N VAL A 393 10.39 -2.13 -18.85
CA VAL A 393 9.56 -1.05 -18.32
C VAL A 393 10.08 -0.58 -16.97
N VAL A 394 10.25 0.74 -16.81
CA VAL A 394 10.64 1.39 -15.55
C VAL A 394 9.42 1.83 -14.76
N GLU A 395 8.50 2.53 -15.42
CA GLU A 395 7.28 3.06 -14.82
C GLU A 395 6.26 3.37 -15.91
N PHE A 396 4.98 3.37 -15.59
CA PHE A 396 3.93 3.71 -16.53
C PHE A 396 2.69 4.30 -15.85
N THR A 397 1.89 5.02 -16.64
CA THR A 397 0.53 5.44 -16.29
C THR A 397 -0.37 5.34 -17.52
N VAL A 398 -1.67 5.15 -17.32
CA VAL A 398 -2.67 5.08 -18.38
C VAL A 398 -3.70 6.17 -18.16
N ALA A 399 -4.06 6.87 -19.23
CA ALA A 399 -5.08 7.90 -19.22
C ALA A 399 -6.00 7.76 -20.44
N PRO A 400 -7.28 8.14 -20.33
CA PRO A 400 -8.16 8.22 -21.48
C PRO A 400 -7.74 9.37 -22.39
N LEU A 401 -7.75 9.16 -23.70
CA LEU A 401 -7.79 10.24 -24.68
C LEU A 401 -9.20 10.30 -25.26
N VAL A 402 -9.95 11.36 -24.92
CA VAL A 402 -11.25 11.64 -25.50
C VAL A 402 -11.05 12.54 -26.71
N SER A 403 -11.36 12.05 -27.90
CA SER A 403 -11.26 12.88 -29.10
C SER A 403 -12.37 13.92 -29.14
N ALA A 404 -12.01 15.17 -29.41
CA ALA A 404 -12.94 16.28 -29.65
C ALA A 404 -13.21 16.52 -31.16
N GLY A 405 -12.70 15.67 -32.06
CA GLY A 405 -12.78 15.80 -33.51
C GLY A 405 -12.79 14.45 -34.25
N GLU A 406 -12.20 14.35 -35.45
CA GLU A 406 -12.22 13.13 -36.29
C GLU A 406 -11.41 11.93 -35.75
N GLY A 407 -10.66 12.08 -34.65
CA GLY A 407 -9.95 10.97 -34.00
C GLY A 407 -10.89 10.04 -33.22
N GLN A 408 -10.51 8.77 -33.06
CA GLN A 408 -11.23 7.85 -32.16
C GLN A 408 -10.62 7.90 -30.75
N SER A 409 -11.50 7.92 -29.75
CA SER A 409 -11.11 7.84 -28.35
C SER A 409 -10.41 6.52 -28.04
N HIS A 410 -9.39 6.54 -27.19
CA HIS A 410 -8.60 5.36 -26.86
C HIS A 410 -7.94 5.50 -25.48
N HIS A 411 -7.38 4.40 -24.99
CA HIS A 411 -6.46 4.42 -23.86
C HIS A 411 -5.07 4.83 -24.33
N GLU A 412 -4.52 5.88 -23.73
CA GLU A 412 -3.15 6.28 -23.97
C GLU A 412 -2.27 5.80 -22.81
N TRP A 413 -1.32 4.94 -23.15
CA TRP A 413 -0.36 4.32 -22.25
C TRP A 413 0.96 5.08 -22.32
N LEU A 414 1.29 5.80 -21.26
CA LEU A 414 2.56 6.51 -21.15
C LEU A 414 3.55 5.62 -20.41
N ILE A 415 4.51 5.06 -21.13
CA ILE A 415 5.42 4.03 -20.61
C ILE A 415 6.85 4.53 -20.69
N ALA A 416 7.51 4.63 -19.54
CA ALA A 416 8.95 4.87 -19.46
C ALA A 416 9.69 3.55 -19.58
N PHE A 417 10.50 3.42 -20.63
CA PHE A 417 11.31 2.23 -20.88
C PHE A 417 12.78 2.49 -20.54
N SER A 418 13.46 1.54 -19.89
CA SER A 418 14.93 1.48 -19.89
C SER A 418 15.44 0.86 -21.18
N ARG A 419 14.66 -0.05 -21.77
CA ARG A 419 14.85 -0.57 -23.12
C ARG A 419 13.48 -0.67 -23.81
N PRO A 420 13.21 0.12 -24.87
CA PRO A 420 11.93 0.03 -25.56
C PRO A 420 11.83 -1.26 -26.38
N PRO A 421 10.60 -1.74 -26.69
CA PRO A 421 10.40 -2.84 -27.63
C PRO A 421 10.95 -2.50 -29.01
N GLN A 422 11.43 -3.50 -29.74
CA GLN A 422 11.94 -3.28 -31.11
C GLN A 422 10.81 -2.95 -32.11
N ASP A 423 9.64 -3.55 -31.90
CA ASP A 423 8.44 -3.34 -32.71
C ASP A 423 7.32 -2.80 -31.82
N LEU A 424 7.20 -1.47 -31.77
CA LEU A 424 6.18 -0.79 -30.99
C LEU A 424 4.75 -1.11 -31.47
N PRO A 425 4.43 -1.11 -32.78
CA PRO A 425 3.11 -1.54 -33.25
C PRO A 425 2.72 -2.96 -32.81
N ALA A 426 3.64 -3.92 -32.87
CA ALA A 426 3.37 -5.27 -32.39
C ALA A 426 3.15 -5.30 -30.87
N PHE A 427 3.91 -4.50 -30.12
CA PHE A 427 3.75 -4.35 -28.66
C PHE A 427 2.39 -3.73 -28.30
N GLU A 428 1.96 -2.66 -28.98
CA GLU A 428 0.63 -2.05 -28.80
C GLU A 428 -0.48 -3.06 -29.03
N LYS A 429 -0.40 -3.83 -30.12
CA LYS A 429 -1.39 -4.82 -30.48
C LYS A 429 -1.50 -5.92 -29.42
N GLU A 430 -0.37 -6.45 -28.98
CA GLU A 430 -0.35 -7.48 -27.94
C GLU A 430 -0.89 -6.94 -26.61
N LEU A 431 -0.53 -5.71 -26.24
CA LEU A 431 -1.01 -5.08 -25.02
C LEU A 431 -2.53 -4.89 -25.04
N ASP A 432 -3.08 -4.49 -26.18
CA ASP A 432 -4.53 -4.39 -26.40
C ASP A 432 -5.21 -5.75 -26.22
N GLU A 433 -4.67 -6.80 -26.86
CA GLU A 433 -5.18 -8.17 -26.75
C GLU A 433 -5.14 -8.68 -25.29
N GLN A 434 -4.06 -8.41 -24.55
CA GLN A 434 -3.96 -8.81 -23.15
C GLN A 434 -4.95 -8.03 -22.27
N LEU A 435 -5.14 -6.73 -22.51
CA LEU A 435 -6.10 -5.93 -21.74
C LEU A 435 -7.54 -6.40 -21.99
N ARG A 436 -7.90 -6.69 -23.24
CA ARG A 436 -9.20 -7.27 -23.63
C ARG A 436 -9.48 -8.60 -22.94
N GLN A 437 -8.45 -9.44 -22.75
CA GLN A 437 -8.57 -10.68 -21.99
C GLN A 437 -8.76 -10.47 -20.49
N GLN A 438 -8.28 -9.34 -19.93
CA GLN A 438 -8.44 -9.03 -18.52
C GLN A 438 -9.78 -8.34 -18.21
N ASN A 439 -10.33 -7.57 -19.15
CA ASN A 439 -11.53 -6.76 -18.93
C ASN A 439 -12.53 -6.92 -20.09
N THR A 440 -13.65 -7.61 -19.82
CA THR A 440 -14.70 -7.88 -20.80
C THR A 440 -15.40 -6.61 -21.28
N TYR A 441 -15.59 -5.60 -20.41
CA TYR A 441 -16.21 -4.34 -20.84
C TYR A 441 -15.31 -3.57 -21.81
N TYR A 442 -13.99 -3.56 -21.58
CA TYR A 442 -13.03 -2.99 -22.53
C TYR A 442 -13.06 -3.75 -23.86
N ASP A 443 -13.11 -5.08 -23.84
CA ASP A 443 -13.26 -5.91 -25.04
C ASP A 443 -14.53 -5.57 -25.84
N ASP A 444 -15.67 -5.42 -25.15
CA ASP A 444 -16.95 -5.04 -25.77
C ASP A 444 -16.87 -3.65 -26.42
N LEU A 445 -16.20 -2.67 -25.78
CA LEU A 445 -16.03 -1.33 -26.35
C LEU A 445 -15.14 -1.32 -27.59
N ILE A 446 -14.08 -2.14 -27.62
CA ILE A 446 -13.20 -2.30 -28.78
C ILE A 446 -13.95 -3.04 -29.91
N ALA A 447 -14.62 -4.15 -29.61
CA ALA A 447 -15.38 -4.93 -30.58
C ALA A 447 -16.56 -4.15 -31.17
N GLY A 448 -17.20 -3.31 -30.35
CA GLY A 448 -18.27 -2.40 -30.76
C GLY A 448 -17.79 -1.16 -31.53
N ASN A 449 -16.48 -0.99 -31.77
CA ASN A 449 -15.86 0.19 -32.36
C ASN A 449 -16.23 1.51 -31.64
N ILE A 450 -16.51 1.43 -30.33
CA ILE A 450 -16.75 2.60 -29.46
C ILE A 450 -15.41 3.20 -29.03
N LEU A 451 -14.42 2.33 -28.80
CA LEU A 451 -13.03 2.69 -28.58
C LEU A 451 -12.14 2.20 -29.71
N ALA A 452 -11.12 2.99 -30.04
CA ALA A 452 -9.98 2.51 -30.79
C ALA A 452 -9.03 1.73 -29.88
N THR A 453 -8.25 0.84 -30.49
CA THR A 453 -7.16 0.13 -29.82
C THR A 453 -6.23 1.10 -29.11
N LEU A 454 -5.72 0.70 -27.94
CA LEU A 454 -4.83 1.53 -27.15
C LEU A 454 -3.59 2.01 -27.93
N LYS A 455 -2.99 3.10 -27.44
CA LYS A 455 -1.75 3.67 -27.98
C LYS A 455 -0.69 3.84 -26.91
N VAL A 456 0.56 3.54 -27.25
CA VAL A 456 1.71 3.64 -26.36
C VAL A 456 2.54 4.87 -26.73
N LYS A 457 2.65 5.79 -25.78
CA LYS A 457 3.61 6.89 -25.82
C LYS A 457 4.86 6.49 -25.04
N ILE A 458 5.98 6.32 -25.75
CA ILE A 458 7.28 6.08 -25.13
C ILE A 458 7.73 7.34 -24.40
N LEU A 459 8.10 7.18 -23.14
CA LEU A 459 8.74 8.20 -22.31
C LEU A 459 10.20 7.82 -22.00
N PRO A 460 11.08 8.81 -21.76
CA PRO A 460 12.41 8.56 -21.21
C PRO A 460 12.34 7.84 -19.85
N ALA A 461 13.32 6.99 -19.54
CA ALA A 461 13.40 6.23 -18.29
C ALA A 461 13.27 7.08 -17.01
N HIS A 462 13.64 8.36 -17.07
CA HIS A 462 13.61 9.31 -15.95
C HIS A 462 12.35 10.19 -15.91
N ALA A 463 11.42 10.07 -16.87
CA ALA A 463 10.27 10.97 -17.01
C ALA A 463 9.39 11.05 -15.75
N PHE A 464 9.10 9.91 -15.13
CA PHE A 464 8.29 9.87 -13.91
C PHE A 464 9.02 10.43 -12.68
N GLN A 465 10.35 10.30 -12.64
CA GLN A 465 11.17 10.89 -11.58
C GLN A 465 11.15 12.42 -11.69
N GLU A 466 11.30 12.95 -12.92
CA GLU A 466 11.21 14.38 -13.21
C GLU A 466 9.83 14.93 -12.86
N TYR A 467 8.77 14.23 -13.29
CA TYR A 467 7.40 14.59 -12.93
C TYR A 467 7.22 14.69 -11.41
N MET A 468 7.67 13.68 -10.66
CA MET A 468 7.58 13.69 -9.20
C MET A 468 8.41 14.81 -8.57
N ARG A 469 9.53 15.20 -9.18
CA ARG A 469 10.34 16.36 -8.77
C ARG A 469 9.57 17.66 -8.97
N THR A 470 8.98 17.88 -10.15
CA THR A 470 8.27 19.13 -10.47
C THR A 470 7.06 19.39 -9.58
N ILE A 471 6.40 18.35 -9.08
CA ILE A 471 5.28 18.50 -8.14
C ILE A 471 5.71 18.49 -6.66
N GLY A 472 7.02 18.53 -6.38
CA GLY A 472 7.58 18.54 -5.03
C GLY A 472 7.32 17.26 -4.23
N LYS A 473 7.06 16.14 -4.92
CA LYS A 473 6.72 14.84 -4.29
C LYS A 473 7.81 13.78 -4.44
N LEU A 474 8.94 14.10 -5.08
CA LEU A 474 10.12 13.24 -5.13
C LEU A 474 10.62 12.98 -3.69
N GLY A 475 10.83 11.71 -3.32
CA GLY A 475 11.32 11.32 -1.99
C GLY A 475 10.28 11.27 -0.85
N GLY A 476 9.08 11.81 -1.01
CA GLY A 476 7.94 11.52 -0.12
C GLY A 476 7.27 10.22 -0.55
N GLN A 477 6.70 9.40 0.35
CA GLN A 477 6.00 8.11 0.07
C GLN A 477 4.74 8.28 -0.80
N ASN A 478 4.84 9.02 -1.90
CA ASN A 478 3.83 9.37 -2.86
C ASN A 478 4.07 8.47 -4.07
N LYS A 479 3.02 7.82 -4.57
CA LYS A 479 3.08 6.95 -5.74
C LYS A 479 2.47 7.69 -6.93
N VAL A 480 3.01 7.48 -8.13
CA VAL A 480 2.33 7.93 -9.36
C VAL A 480 1.11 7.03 -9.56
N PRO A 481 -0.11 7.59 -9.71
CA PRO A 481 -1.28 6.82 -10.08
C PRO A 481 -1.06 6.05 -11.39
N ARG A 482 -1.29 4.73 -11.35
CA ARG A 482 -1.19 3.83 -12.51
C ARG A 482 -2.22 4.12 -13.58
N LEU A 483 -3.38 4.60 -13.15
CA LEU A 483 -4.47 4.99 -14.02
C LEU A 483 -5.11 6.26 -13.48
N SER A 484 -5.62 7.08 -14.39
CA SER A 484 -6.41 8.26 -14.06
C SER A 484 -7.60 8.35 -15.00
N ASN A 485 -8.74 8.85 -14.50
CA ASN A 485 -9.87 9.24 -15.35
C ASN A 485 -9.68 10.64 -15.97
N ASP A 486 -8.66 11.38 -15.51
CA ASP A 486 -8.28 12.67 -16.08
C ASP A 486 -6.90 12.58 -16.75
N ARG A 487 -6.58 13.62 -17.53
CA ARG A 487 -5.30 13.71 -18.24
C ARG A 487 -4.26 14.58 -17.50
N ASN A 488 -4.51 14.99 -16.26
CA ASN A 488 -3.64 15.92 -15.54
C ASN A 488 -2.19 15.40 -15.39
N ILE A 489 -2.05 14.08 -15.21
CA ILE A 489 -0.74 13.42 -15.11
C ILE A 489 -0.15 13.21 -16.50
N ALA A 490 -0.94 12.66 -17.42
CA ALA A 490 -0.53 12.38 -18.78
C ALA A 490 -0.03 13.64 -19.51
N ASP A 491 -0.79 14.72 -19.49
CA ASP A 491 -0.45 15.96 -20.19
C ASP A 491 0.80 16.63 -19.60
N LYS A 492 1.03 16.50 -18.28
CA LYS A 492 2.28 16.96 -17.64
C LYS A 492 3.48 16.12 -18.07
N LEU A 493 3.34 14.79 -18.07
CA LEU A 493 4.40 13.90 -18.54
C LEU A 493 4.73 14.15 -20.02
N ILE A 494 3.72 14.37 -20.86
CA ILE A 494 3.91 14.68 -22.28
C ILE A 494 4.62 16.03 -22.43
N SER A 495 4.11 17.10 -21.83
CA SER A 495 4.68 18.44 -21.98
C SER A 495 6.12 18.58 -21.47
N GLN A 496 6.52 17.79 -20.47
CA GLN A 496 7.89 17.76 -19.95
C GLN A 496 8.88 16.98 -20.84
N ASN A 497 8.38 16.13 -21.72
CA ASN A 497 9.18 15.23 -22.56
C ASN A 497 8.85 15.38 -24.06
N SER A 498 8.25 16.52 -24.44
CA SER A 498 7.92 16.86 -25.84
C SER A 498 9.08 17.50 -26.56
#